data_AF-A0A956GPM5-F1
#
_entry.id   AF-A0A956GPM5-F1
#
_cell.length_a   1.000
_cell.length_b   1.000
_cell.length_c   1.000
_cell.angle_alpha   90.00
_cell.angle_beta   90.00
_cell.angle_gamma   90.00
#
_symmetry.space_group_name_H-M   'P 1'
#
loop_
_entity.id
_entity.type
_entity.pdbx_description
1 polymer ?
#
loop_
_entity_poly.entity_id
_entity_poly.type
_entity_poly.pdbx_seq_one_letter_code
_entity_poly.pdbx_strand_id
1 'polypeptide(L)'
;GDGGGGGGDEKGEGFWAGVKRLARGDVSTLTRALHRHVDRVERHLAERDPDLPPRAARDTAVIAGVALTMLGIKVLKLLPGLPFAPGHKGVLLIPLYLVAASMTRTRAGATLTGLTMGTVAFLMGDGRYGVFEIAKHVAPGIFIDLLFAPARALARGGRFRRVLAWSMLGLIAALGRFATITLIALAVQPPAIVFAVLIPGLVVHATFGALSGLVTAPLIAALDTRPETPQREAA
;
A
#
# COMPACT_ATOMS: atom_id res chain seq x y z
N GLY A 1 -11.59 46.29 -22.66
CA GLY A 1 -10.31 45.77 -22.17
C GLY A 1 -10.56 44.33 -21.81
N ASP A 2 -10.09 43.43 -22.66
CA ASP A 2 -10.42 42.01 -22.63
C ASP A 2 -9.54 41.29 -21.59
N GLY A 3 -10.17 40.41 -20.82
CA GLY A 3 -9.53 39.61 -19.78
C GLY A 3 -8.94 38.33 -20.36
N GLY A 4 -7.96 37.74 -19.67
CA GLY A 4 -7.39 36.46 -20.08
C GLY A 4 -6.49 35.87 -19.02
N GLY A 5 -7.10 35.23 -18.02
CA GLY A 5 -6.40 34.38 -17.05
C GLY A 5 -5.93 33.08 -17.69
N GLY A 6 -4.62 32.82 -17.61
CA GLY A 6 -4.01 31.55 -17.97
C GLY A 6 -3.48 30.86 -16.72
N GLY A 7 -4.34 30.10 -16.04
CA GLY A 7 -3.99 29.29 -14.88
C GLY A 7 -4.32 27.83 -15.14
N GLY A 8 -3.41 27.10 -15.79
CA GLY A 8 -3.64 25.69 -16.07
C GLY A 8 -2.43 24.99 -16.67
N ASP A 9 -1.42 24.67 -15.86
CA ASP A 9 -0.59 23.47 -16.11
C ASP A 9 0.29 22.97 -14.94
N GLU A 10 0.30 23.63 -13.77
CA GLU A 10 1.25 23.26 -12.69
C GLU A 10 0.99 21.91 -11.98
N LYS A 11 -0.20 21.31 -12.13
CA LYS A 11 -0.54 20.07 -11.39
C LYS A 11 -0.08 18.78 -12.08
N GLY A 12 0.09 18.80 -13.41
CA GLY A 12 0.49 17.63 -14.20
C GLY A 12 1.97 17.31 -14.06
N GLU A 13 2.83 18.33 -14.09
CA GLU A 13 4.29 18.17 -14.03
C GLU A 13 4.76 17.58 -12.69
N GLY A 14 4.12 17.96 -11.57
CA GLY A 14 4.48 17.48 -10.24
C GLY A 14 4.24 15.97 -10.02
N PHE A 15 3.18 15.41 -10.59
CA PHE A 15 2.86 13.98 -10.47
C PHE A 15 3.84 13.12 -11.25
N TRP A 16 4.08 13.45 -12.52
CA TRP A 16 5.03 12.72 -13.37
C TRP A 16 6.46 12.85 -12.88
N ALA A 17 6.86 14.01 -12.36
CA ALA A 17 8.13 14.17 -11.67
C ALA A 17 8.23 13.27 -10.44
N GLY A 18 7.14 13.12 -9.67
CA GLY A 18 7.06 12.19 -8.55
C GLY A 18 7.21 10.72 -8.95
N VAL A 19 6.54 10.29 -10.03
CA VAL A 19 6.67 8.93 -10.59
C VAL A 19 8.08 8.68 -11.11
N LYS A 20 8.66 9.65 -11.82
CA LYS A 20 10.04 9.58 -12.36
C LYS A 20 11.09 9.53 -11.24
N ARG A 21 10.86 10.24 -10.13
CA ARG A 21 11.68 10.16 -8.92
C ARG A 21 11.56 8.81 -8.23
N LEU A 22 10.33 8.29 -8.08
CA LEU A 22 10.10 6.97 -7.52
C LEU A 22 10.78 5.86 -8.34
N ALA A 23 10.72 5.95 -9.67
CA ALA A 23 11.42 5.04 -10.58
C ALA A 23 12.95 5.11 -10.44
N ARG A 24 13.50 6.24 -10.00
CA ARG A 24 14.92 6.42 -9.65
C ARG A 24 15.25 5.99 -8.21
N GLY A 25 14.29 5.41 -7.48
CA GLY A 25 14.45 4.97 -6.09
C GLY A 25 14.23 6.04 -5.04
N ASP A 26 13.83 7.26 -5.44
CA ASP A 26 13.53 8.35 -4.51
C ASP A 26 12.11 8.22 -3.96
N VAL A 27 12.01 7.52 -2.83
CA VAL A 27 10.78 7.24 -2.09
C VAL A 27 10.40 8.35 -1.09
N SER A 28 11.14 9.46 -1.05
CA SER A 28 11.00 10.50 0.00
C SER A 28 9.62 11.14 0.07
N THR A 29 8.90 11.25 -1.06
CA THR A 29 7.54 11.80 -1.09
C THR A 29 6.55 10.82 -0.46
N LEU A 30 6.69 9.53 -0.76
CA LEU A 30 5.84 8.49 -0.19
C LEU A 30 6.08 8.33 1.31
N THR A 31 7.34 8.28 1.75
CA THR A 31 7.68 8.18 3.17
C THR A 31 7.24 9.42 3.95
N ARG A 32 7.37 10.64 3.40
CA ARG A 32 6.84 11.85 4.05
C ARG A 32 5.32 11.86 4.13
N ALA A 33 4.62 11.43 3.08
CA ALA A 33 3.17 11.33 3.12
C ALA A 33 2.72 10.33 4.21
N LEU A 34 3.35 9.16 4.26
CA LEU A 34 3.07 8.14 5.25
C LEU A 34 3.30 8.65 6.68
N HIS A 35 4.49 9.18 6.99
CA HIS A 35 4.78 9.69 8.33
C HIS A 35 3.79 10.77 8.75
N ARG A 36 3.47 11.72 7.86
CA ARG A 36 2.45 12.74 8.16
C ARG A 36 1.08 12.15 8.52
N HIS A 37 0.69 11.01 7.92
CA HIS A 37 -0.54 10.32 8.28
C HIS A 37 -0.40 9.58 9.62
N VAL A 38 0.71 8.88 9.86
CA VAL A 38 0.98 8.21 11.14
C VAL A 38 1.00 9.21 12.29
N ASP A 39 1.80 10.28 12.19
CA ASP A 39 1.93 11.33 13.22
C ASP A 39 0.59 12.04 13.49
N ARG A 40 -0.28 12.14 12.49
CA ARG A 40 -1.63 12.68 12.66
C ARG A 40 -2.51 11.73 13.47
N VAL A 41 -2.44 10.43 13.20
CA VAL A 41 -3.22 9.45 13.96
C VAL A 41 -2.67 9.29 15.38
N GLU A 42 -1.34 9.29 15.57
CA GLU A 42 -0.74 9.26 16.92
C GLU A 42 -1.23 10.42 17.78
N ARG A 43 -1.24 11.66 17.25
CA ARG A 43 -1.81 12.81 17.96
C ARG A 43 -3.29 12.64 18.27
N HIS A 44 -4.07 12.16 17.30
CA HIS A 44 -5.49 11.92 17.50
C HIS A 44 -5.76 10.88 18.61
N LEU A 45 -4.97 9.79 18.65
CA LEU A 45 -5.08 8.77 19.68
C LEU A 45 -4.67 9.31 21.04
N ALA A 46 -3.58 10.08 21.13
CA ALA A 46 -3.14 10.69 22.38
C ALA A 46 -4.17 11.67 22.96
N GLU A 47 -4.93 12.36 22.11
CA GLU A 47 -6.01 13.27 22.53
C GLU A 47 -7.30 12.53 22.92
N ARG A 48 -7.66 11.44 22.22
CA ARG A 48 -8.96 10.75 22.38
C ARG A 48 -8.92 9.57 23.33
N ASP A 49 -7.78 8.92 23.45
CA ASP A 49 -7.58 7.71 24.23
C ASP A 49 -6.17 7.73 24.88
N PRO A 50 -5.95 8.62 25.86
CA PRO A 50 -4.64 8.81 26.49
C PRO A 50 -4.18 7.57 27.28
N ASP A 51 -5.12 6.72 27.68
CA ASP A 51 -4.84 5.49 28.45
C ASP A 51 -4.49 4.29 27.54
N LEU A 52 -4.54 4.47 26.21
CA LEU A 52 -4.24 3.41 25.27
C LEU A 52 -2.78 2.94 25.43
N PRO A 53 -2.54 1.61 25.56
CA PRO A 53 -1.19 1.10 25.72
C PRO A 53 -0.27 1.57 24.59
N PRO A 54 0.98 2.02 24.85
CA PRO A 54 1.85 2.61 23.83
C PRO A 54 2.07 1.72 22.60
N ARG A 55 2.10 0.40 22.80
CA ARG A 55 2.20 -0.58 21.70
C ARG A 55 0.96 -0.59 20.81
N ALA A 56 -0.23 -0.58 21.42
CA ALA A 56 -1.49 -0.55 20.69
C ALA A 56 -1.65 0.79 19.96
N ALA A 57 -1.34 1.91 20.62
CA ALA A 57 -1.37 3.23 20.01
C ALA A 57 -0.48 3.32 18.76
N ARG A 58 0.77 2.83 18.84
CA ARG A 58 1.68 2.80 17.70
C ARG A 58 1.16 1.93 16.56
N ASP A 59 0.73 0.71 16.85
CA ASP A 59 0.24 -0.22 15.82
C ASP A 59 -1.00 0.33 15.13
N THR A 60 -1.96 0.87 15.90
CA THR A 60 -3.17 1.51 15.37
C THR A 60 -2.81 2.72 14.50
N ALA A 61 -1.87 3.56 14.93
CA ALA A 61 -1.44 4.72 14.15
C ALA A 61 -0.76 4.34 12.84
N VAL A 62 0.08 3.30 12.84
CA VAL A 62 0.70 2.77 11.63
C VAL A 62 -0.36 2.19 10.70
N ILE A 63 -1.24 1.32 11.19
CA ILE A 63 -2.29 0.67 10.41
C ILE A 63 -3.20 1.72 9.76
N ALA A 64 -3.70 2.67 10.54
CA ALA A 64 -4.55 3.73 10.04
C ALA A 64 -3.81 4.69 9.10
N GLY A 65 -2.57 5.08 9.42
CA GLY A 65 -1.76 5.97 8.59
C GLY A 65 -1.41 5.36 7.23
N VAL A 66 -1.08 4.07 7.20
CA VAL A 66 -0.87 3.31 5.97
C VAL A 66 -2.18 3.19 5.19
N ALA A 67 -3.30 2.83 5.84
CA ALA A 67 -4.60 2.72 5.18
C ALA A 67 -5.06 4.05 4.57
N LEU A 68 -4.85 5.18 5.25
CA LEU A 68 -5.10 6.52 4.72
C LEU A 68 -4.24 6.83 3.50
N THR A 69 -2.97 6.41 3.52
CA THR A 69 -2.06 6.56 2.37
C THR A 69 -2.54 5.73 1.18
N MET A 70 -2.95 4.47 1.42
CA MET A 70 -3.55 3.61 0.39
C MET A 70 -4.83 4.21 -0.19
N LEU A 71 -5.67 4.81 0.67
CA LEU A 71 -6.89 5.48 0.27
C LEU A 71 -6.60 6.71 -0.61
N GLY A 72 -5.60 7.52 -0.25
CA GLY A 72 -5.14 8.64 -1.07
C GLY A 72 -4.74 8.20 -2.48
N ILE A 73 -3.95 7.13 -2.59
CA ILE A 73 -3.56 6.53 -3.88
C ILE A 73 -4.79 6.06 -4.67
N LYS A 74 -5.80 5.55 -3.97
CA LYS A 74 -7.04 5.08 -4.58
C LYS A 74 -7.87 6.25 -5.14
N VAL A 75 -7.98 7.35 -4.41
CA VAL A 75 -8.70 8.57 -4.82
C VAL A 75 -8.05 9.23 -6.04
N LEU A 76 -6.72 9.17 -6.17
CA LEU A 76 -6.03 9.68 -7.37
C LEU A 76 -6.57 9.09 -8.68
N LYS A 77 -7.17 7.89 -8.63
CA LYS A 77 -7.78 7.25 -9.80
C LYS A 77 -9.13 7.79 -10.23
N LEU A 78 -9.77 8.56 -9.36
CA LEU A 78 -11.03 9.22 -9.66
C LEU A 78 -10.79 10.58 -10.34
N LEU A 79 -9.53 11.01 -10.46
CA LEU A 79 -9.20 12.27 -11.13
C LEU A 79 -9.30 12.11 -12.66
N PRO A 80 -10.03 13.01 -13.34
CA PRO A 80 -10.10 13.02 -14.80
C PRO A 80 -8.72 13.29 -15.40
N GLY A 81 -8.36 12.56 -16.47
CA GLY A 81 -7.13 12.80 -17.24
C GLY A 81 -5.92 11.93 -16.89
N LEU A 82 -6.02 10.97 -15.95
CA LEU A 82 -4.91 10.05 -15.63
C LEU A 82 -5.13 8.64 -16.22
N PRO A 83 -4.37 8.23 -17.27
CA PRO A 83 -4.47 6.89 -17.85
C PRO A 83 -3.84 5.86 -16.91
N PHE A 84 -4.70 5.17 -16.16
CA PHE A 84 -4.30 4.18 -15.16
C PHE A 84 -4.42 2.76 -15.73
N ALA A 85 -3.33 2.19 -16.23
CA ALA A 85 -3.28 0.81 -16.74
C ALA A 85 -3.78 -0.22 -15.70
N PRO A 86 -4.41 -1.35 -16.06
CA PRO A 86 -4.71 -2.40 -15.08
C PRO A 86 -3.44 -2.82 -14.32
N GLY A 87 -3.50 -2.97 -12.98
CA GLY A 87 -2.39 -3.50 -12.18
C GLY A 87 -1.37 -2.52 -11.58
N HIS A 88 -1.16 -1.29 -12.08
CA HIS A 88 -0.14 -0.37 -11.50
C HIS A 88 -0.41 0.01 -10.04
N LYS A 89 -1.66 -0.09 -9.54
CA LYS A 89 -1.95 0.09 -8.10
C LYS A 89 -1.12 -0.89 -7.27
N GLY A 90 -0.92 -2.11 -7.76
CA GLY A 90 -0.16 -3.14 -7.06
C GLY A 90 1.28 -2.70 -6.75
N VAL A 91 1.90 -1.94 -7.66
CA VAL A 91 3.27 -1.42 -7.48
C VAL A 91 3.39 -0.51 -6.26
N LEU A 92 2.34 0.22 -5.90
CA LEU A 92 2.35 1.16 -4.77
C LEU A 92 1.64 0.63 -3.53
N LEU A 93 0.60 -0.19 -3.70
CA LEU A 93 -0.15 -0.75 -2.58
C LEU A 93 0.62 -1.87 -1.90
N ILE A 94 1.28 -2.77 -2.64
CA ILE A 94 2.04 -3.88 -2.05
C ILE A 94 3.18 -3.37 -1.14
N PRO A 95 4.00 -2.37 -1.55
CA PRO A 95 4.98 -1.78 -0.66
C PRO A 95 4.35 -1.21 0.62
N LEU A 96 3.15 -0.62 0.54
CA LEU A 96 2.47 -0.09 1.73
C LEU A 96 2.04 -1.19 2.71
N TYR A 97 1.61 -2.36 2.24
CA TYR A 97 1.38 -3.52 3.13
C TYR A 97 2.69 -3.98 3.80
N LEU A 98 3.79 -4.02 3.04
CA LEU A 98 5.10 -4.38 3.57
C LEU A 98 5.61 -3.37 4.61
N VAL A 99 5.32 -2.08 4.38
CA VAL A 99 5.60 -1.03 5.34
C VAL A 99 4.80 -1.23 6.63
N ALA A 100 3.50 -1.54 6.53
CA ALA A 100 2.70 -1.87 7.70
C ALA A 100 3.32 -3.02 8.50
N ALA A 101 3.63 -4.15 7.86
CA ALA A 101 4.30 -5.29 8.51
C ALA A 101 5.66 -4.92 9.14
N SER A 102 6.38 -3.95 8.56
CA SER A 102 7.68 -3.51 9.08
C SER A 102 7.60 -2.54 10.25
N MET A 103 6.56 -1.69 10.29
CA MET A 103 6.45 -0.58 11.25
C MET A 103 5.57 -0.92 12.46
N THR A 104 4.69 -1.93 12.35
CA THR A 104 3.92 -2.44 13.49
C THR A 104 4.74 -3.41 14.33
N ARG A 105 4.45 -3.47 15.63
CA ARG A 105 4.99 -4.46 16.55
C ARG A 105 4.21 -5.79 16.50
N THR A 106 2.94 -5.77 16.12
CA THR A 106 2.16 -6.99 15.86
C THR A 106 2.64 -7.72 14.61
N ARG A 107 2.47 -9.05 14.60
CA ARG A 107 2.74 -9.90 13.44
C ARG A 107 1.66 -9.81 12.36
N ALA A 108 0.53 -9.17 12.64
CA ALA A 108 -0.63 -9.08 11.76
C ALA A 108 -0.79 -7.68 11.12
N GLY A 109 0.27 -6.88 11.09
CA GLY A 109 0.18 -5.46 10.70
C GLY A 109 -0.33 -5.25 9.28
N ALA A 110 0.13 -6.05 8.32
CA ALA A 110 -0.32 -5.94 6.94
C ALA A 110 -1.77 -6.42 6.78
N THR A 111 -2.14 -7.51 7.47
CA THR A 111 -3.50 -8.07 7.46
C THR A 111 -4.50 -7.09 8.05
N LEU A 112 -4.21 -6.50 9.20
CA LEU A 112 -5.07 -5.50 9.85
C LEU A 112 -5.17 -4.21 9.03
N THR A 113 -4.10 -3.81 8.35
CA THR A 113 -4.13 -2.72 7.36
C THR A 113 -5.06 -3.07 6.20
N GLY A 114 -4.98 -4.30 5.68
CA GLY A 114 -5.88 -4.81 4.65
C GLY A 114 -7.33 -4.82 5.09
N LEU A 115 -7.60 -5.28 6.30
CA LEU A 115 -8.94 -5.29 6.88
C LEU A 115 -9.50 -3.87 7.01
N THR A 116 -8.70 -2.94 7.52
CA THR A 116 -9.06 -1.52 7.66
C THR A 116 -9.36 -0.90 6.30
N MET A 117 -8.45 -1.06 5.35
CA MET A 117 -8.62 -0.54 3.99
C MET A 117 -9.81 -1.18 3.25
N GLY A 118 -10.03 -2.48 3.45
CA GLY A 118 -11.16 -3.23 2.89
C GLY A 118 -12.50 -2.74 3.44
N THR A 119 -12.57 -2.51 4.75
CA THR A 119 -13.76 -1.97 5.42
C THR A 119 -14.07 -0.56 4.91
N VAL A 120 -13.07 0.32 4.85
CA VAL A 120 -13.24 1.67 4.29
C VAL A 120 -13.67 1.60 2.81
N ALA A 121 -13.06 0.74 2.02
CA ALA A 121 -13.43 0.56 0.61
C ALA A 121 -14.88 0.10 0.45
N PHE A 122 -15.32 -0.85 1.27
CA PHE A 122 -16.70 -1.33 1.30
C PHE A 122 -17.67 -0.19 1.66
N LEU A 123 -17.40 0.55 2.73
CA LEU A 123 -18.24 1.67 3.17
C LEU A 123 -18.31 2.81 2.15
N MET A 124 -17.26 3.03 1.37
CA MET A 124 -17.24 4.01 0.27
C MET A 124 -17.96 3.53 -1.01
N GLY A 125 -18.56 2.34 -1.01
CA GLY A 125 -19.27 1.81 -2.16
C GLY A 125 -18.36 1.38 -3.31
N ASP A 126 -17.08 1.06 -3.06
CA ASP A 126 -16.14 0.62 -4.10
C ASP A 126 -16.46 -0.76 -4.69
N GLY A 127 -17.55 -1.39 -4.24
CA GLY A 127 -17.79 -2.81 -4.42
C GLY A 127 -18.74 -3.20 -5.54
N ARG A 128 -18.20 -3.88 -6.56
CA ARG A 128 -19.03 -4.76 -7.41
C ARG A 128 -19.47 -6.02 -6.67
N TYR A 129 -18.72 -6.43 -5.63
CA TYR A 129 -18.92 -7.70 -4.92
C TYR A 129 -19.33 -7.53 -3.44
N GLY A 130 -19.78 -6.34 -3.02
CA GLY A 130 -20.30 -6.11 -1.66
C GLY A 130 -19.28 -6.36 -0.55
N VAL A 131 -19.63 -7.13 0.48
CA VAL A 131 -18.74 -7.41 1.64
C VAL A 131 -17.45 -8.14 1.26
N PHE A 132 -17.46 -8.89 0.15
CA PHE A 132 -16.28 -9.61 -0.35
C PHE A 132 -15.13 -8.70 -0.78
N GLU A 133 -15.40 -7.40 -0.94
CA GLU A 133 -14.37 -6.39 -1.13
C GLU A 133 -13.38 -6.33 0.02
N ILE A 134 -13.78 -6.70 1.24
CA ILE A 134 -12.87 -6.77 2.39
C ILE A 134 -11.82 -7.87 2.15
N ALA A 135 -12.25 -9.06 1.70
CA ALA A 135 -11.37 -10.20 1.49
C ALA A 135 -10.26 -9.91 0.47
N LYS A 136 -10.55 -9.15 -0.61
CA LYS A 136 -9.53 -8.76 -1.61
C LYS A 136 -8.40 -7.90 -1.03
N HIS A 137 -8.67 -7.17 0.06
CA HIS A 137 -7.70 -6.33 0.76
C HIS A 137 -6.99 -7.08 1.88
N VAL A 138 -7.66 -8.01 2.54
CA VAL A 138 -7.07 -8.88 3.57
C VAL A 138 -6.05 -9.85 2.98
N ALA A 139 -6.36 -10.46 1.83
CA ALA A 139 -5.54 -11.49 1.20
C ALA A 139 -4.03 -11.15 1.07
N PRO A 140 -3.62 -10.02 0.44
CA PRO A 140 -2.20 -9.69 0.35
C PRO A 140 -1.54 -9.47 1.73
N GLY A 141 -2.30 -8.98 2.72
CA GLY A 141 -1.81 -8.81 4.08
C GLY A 141 -1.43 -10.13 4.75
N ILE A 142 -2.26 -11.17 4.58
CA ILE A 142 -1.99 -12.51 5.12
C ILE A 142 -0.68 -13.06 4.57
N PHE A 143 -0.48 -13.01 3.24
CA PHE A 143 0.74 -13.51 2.62
C PHE A 143 1.97 -12.72 3.07
N ILE A 144 1.83 -11.40 3.23
CA ILE A 144 2.92 -10.55 3.70
C ILE A 144 3.27 -10.90 5.14
N ASP A 145 2.32 -10.89 6.06
CA ASP A 145 2.57 -11.17 7.48
C ASP A 145 3.20 -12.56 7.69
N LEU A 146 2.74 -13.57 6.94
CA LEU A 146 3.28 -14.93 7.02
C LEU A 146 4.73 -15.04 6.49
N LEU A 147 5.02 -14.35 5.39
CA LEU A 147 6.29 -14.50 4.67
C LEU A 147 7.27 -13.34 4.91
N PHE A 148 6.90 -12.35 5.72
CA PHE A 148 7.72 -11.16 5.97
C PHE A 148 9.04 -11.52 6.64
N ALA A 149 9.00 -12.34 7.69
CA ALA A 149 10.19 -12.76 8.43
C ALA A 149 11.22 -13.51 7.54
N PRO A 150 10.84 -14.57 6.79
CA PRO A 150 11.78 -15.23 5.89
C PRO A 150 12.25 -14.32 4.74
N ALA A 151 11.38 -13.48 4.19
CA ALA A 151 11.77 -12.52 3.15
C ALA A 151 12.79 -11.49 3.68
N ARG A 152 12.58 -10.96 4.89
CA ARG A 152 13.51 -10.04 5.55
C ARG A 152 14.85 -10.70 5.83
N ALA A 153 14.87 -11.97 6.21
CA ALA A 153 16.11 -12.73 6.38
C ALA A 153 16.88 -12.86 5.06
N LEU A 154 16.22 -13.18 3.95
CA LEU A 154 16.82 -13.25 2.63
C LEU A 154 17.31 -11.87 2.13
N ALA A 155 16.59 -10.82 2.48
CA ALA A 155 16.87 -9.44 2.09
C ALA A 155 18.09 -8.81 2.79
N ARG A 156 18.62 -9.43 3.85
CA ARG A 156 19.86 -9.00 4.54
C ARG A 156 21.14 -9.21 3.72
N GLY A 157 21.07 -9.94 2.61
CA GLY A 157 22.19 -10.08 1.68
C GLY A 157 22.50 -8.79 0.88
N GLY A 158 23.24 -8.95 -0.21
CA GLY A 158 23.55 -7.84 -1.13
C GLY A 158 22.31 -7.25 -1.81
N ARG A 159 22.48 -6.09 -2.49
CA ARG A 159 21.41 -5.32 -3.15
C ARG A 159 20.52 -6.18 -4.04
N PHE A 160 21.10 -7.09 -4.82
CA PHE A 160 20.35 -8.01 -5.70
C PHE A 160 19.41 -8.93 -4.91
N ARG A 161 19.91 -9.57 -3.84
CA ARG A 161 19.09 -10.47 -2.99
C ARG A 161 17.95 -9.72 -2.31
N ARG A 162 18.19 -8.48 -1.90
CA ARG A 162 17.15 -7.60 -1.34
C ARG A 162 16.02 -7.35 -2.32
N VAL A 163 16.35 -6.91 -3.53
CA VAL A 163 15.33 -6.68 -4.59
C VAL A 163 14.58 -7.96 -4.89
N LEU A 164 15.30 -9.08 -5.08
CA LEU A 164 14.70 -10.37 -5.39
C LEU A 164 13.73 -10.83 -4.28
N ALA A 165 14.13 -10.75 -3.01
CA ALA A 165 13.30 -11.15 -1.87
C ALA A 165 11.98 -10.35 -1.83
N TRP A 166 12.06 -9.02 -1.98
CA TRP A 166 10.87 -8.16 -1.97
C TRP A 166 10.01 -8.34 -3.23
N SER A 167 10.63 -8.60 -4.39
CA SER A 167 9.92 -8.91 -5.64
C SER A 167 9.17 -10.23 -5.55
N MET A 168 9.77 -11.28 -4.96
CA MET A 168 9.09 -12.56 -4.74
C MET A 168 7.92 -12.41 -3.77
N LEU A 169 8.11 -11.69 -2.67
CA LEU A 169 7.03 -11.45 -1.72
C LEU A 169 5.89 -10.63 -2.34
N GLY A 170 6.22 -9.61 -3.13
CA GLY A 170 5.24 -8.83 -3.86
C GLY A 170 4.49 -9.63 -4.92
N LEU A 171 5.17 -10.54 -5.63
CA LEU A 171 4.56 -11.47 -6.55
C LEU A 171 3.54 -12.38 -5.84
N ILE A 172 3.94 -13.01 -4.72
CA ILE A 172 3.04 -13.89 -3.95
C ILE A 172 1.83 -13.11 -3.45
N ALA A 173 2.02 -11.91 -2.90
CA ALA A 173 0.91 -11.08 -2.44
C ALA A 173 -0.06 -10.69 -3.58
N ALA A 174 0.48 -10.38 -4.77
CA ALA A 174 -0.33 -10.05 -5.94
C ALA A 174 -1.11 -11.26 -6.47
N LEU A 175 -0.47 -12.43 -6.55
CA LEU A 175 -1.11 -13.69 -6.94
C LEU A 175 -2.19 -14.09 -5.93
N GLY A 176 -1.91 -13.95 -4.63
CA GLY A 176 -2.87 -14.18 -3.57
C GLY A 176 -4.11 -13.30 -3.72
N ARG A 177 -3.92 -12.00 -3.91
CA ARG A 177 -5.01 -11.05 -4.19
C ARG A 177 -5.80 -11.45 -5.44
N PHE A 178 -5.12 -11.80 -6.53
CA PHE A 178 -5.77 -12.19 -7.79
C PHE A 178 -6.57 -13.49 -7.63
N ALA A 179 -6.03 -14.47 -6.90
CA ALA A 179 -6.71 -15.72 -6.57
C ALA A 179 -7.98 -15.44 -5.74
N THR A 180 -7.91 -14.58 -4.73
CA THR A 180 -9.08 -14.17 -3.94
C THR A 180 -10.15 -13.48 -4.80
N ILE A 181 -9.75 -12.56 -5.68
CA ILE A 181 -10.69 -11.90 -6.60
C ILE A 181 -11.34 -12.94 -7.54
N THR A 182 -10.57 -13.88 -8.07
CA THR A 182 -11.06 -14.94 -8.94
C THR A 182 -12.02 -15.88 -8.19
N LEU A 183 -11.72 -16.23 -6.95
CA LEU A 183 -12.59 -17.08 -6.12
C LEU A 183 -13.91 -16.37 -5.80
N ILE A 184 -13.87 -15.08 -5.44
CA ILE A 184 -15.06 -14.26 -5.24
C ILE A 184 -15.87 -14.17 -6.54
N ALA A 185 -15.20 -13.93 -7.67
CA ALA A 185 -15.86 -13.92 -8.97
C ALA A 185 -16.55 -15.27 -9.23
N LEU A 186 -15.86 -16.40 -9.08
CA LEU A 186 -16.47 -17.73 -9.23
C LEU A 186 -17.69 -17.94 -8.34
N ALA A 187 -17.66 -17.47 -7.09
CA ALA A 187 -18.77 -17.57 -6.17
C ALA A 187 -19.99 -16.70 -6.58
N VAL A 188 -19.76 -15.57 -7.23
CA VAL A 188 -20.80 -14.62 -7.67
C VAL A 188 -21.36 -14.95 -9.07
N GLN A 189 -20.83 -15.98 -9.74
CA GLN A 189 -21.27 -16.45 -11.06
C GLN A 189 -21.39 -15.34 -12.15
N PRO A 190 -20.30 -14.63 -12.47
CA PRO A 190 -20.30 -13.58 -13.48
C PRO A 190 -20.44 -14.15 -14.89
N PRO A 191 -20.75 -13.27 -15.86
CA PRO A 191 -20.77 -13.64 -17.28
C PRO A 191 -19.46 -14.29 -17.74
N ALA A 192 -19.56 -15.28 -18.64
CA ALA A 192 -18.43 -16.10 -19.08
C ALA A 192 -17.23 -15.30 -19.66
N ILE A 193 -17.49 -14.09 -20.17
CA ILE A 193 -16.44 -13.18 -20.68
C ILE A 193 -15.41 -12.78 -19.61
N VAL A 194 -15.75 -12.86 -18.32
CA VAL A 194 -14.81 -12.58 -17.22
C VAL A 194 -13.68 -13.60 -17.19
N PHE A 195 -13.93 -14.86 -17.59
CA PHE A 195 -12.90 -15.91 -17.64
C PHE A 195 -11.89 -15.67 -18.76
N ALA A 196 -12.31 -15.07 -19.88
CA ALA A 196 -11.42 -14.73 -20.99
C ALA A 196 -10.35 -13.70 -20.60
N VAL A 197 -10.62 -12.88 -19.57
CA VAL A 197 -9.69 -11.84 -19.09
C VAL A 197 -8.81 -12.33 -17.94
N LEU A 198 -9.00 -13.56 -17.44
CA LEU A 198 -8.23 -14.08 -16.31
C LEU A 198 -6.74 -14.21 -16.62
N ILE A 199 -6.38 -14.81 -17.75
CA ILE A 199 -4.96 -15.01 -18.10
C ILE A 199 -4.25 -13.66 -18.30
N PRO A 200 -4.76 -12.73 -19.13
CA PRO A 200 -4.16 -11.40 -19.25
C PRO A 200 -4.10 -10.66 -17.90
N GLY A 201 -5.16 -10.76 -17.10
CA GLY A 201 -5.23 -10.16 -15.76
C GLY A 201 -4.17 -10.73 -14.81
N LEU A 202 -3.98 -12.05 -14.81
CA LEU A 202 -3.00 -12.76 -13.99
C LEU A 202 -1.58 -12.29 -14.34
N VAL A 203 -1.24 -12.25 -15.63
CA VAL A 203 0.07 -11.80 -16.11
C VAL A 203 0.34 -10.38 -15.61
N VAL A 204 -0.61 -9.46 -15.81
CA VAL A 204 -0.48 -8.07 -15.35
C VAL A 204 -0.26 -7.98 -13.84
N HIS A 205 -1.05 -8.70 -13.04
CA HIS A 205 -0.91 -8.69 -11.57
C HIS A 205 0.41 -9.30 -11.12
N ALA A 206 0.84 -10.40 -11.74
CA ALA A 206 2.12 -11.04 -11.46
C ALA A 206 3.29 -10.11 -11.77
N THR A 207 3.30 -9.47 -12.95
CA THR A 207 4.34 -8.54 -13.35
C THR A 207 4.43 -7.35 -12.40
N PHE A 208 3.31 -6.67 -12.10
CA PHE A 208 3.32 -5.54 -11.18
C PHE A 208 3.59 -5.92 -9.73
N GLY A 209 3.18 -7.13 -9.32
CA GLY A 209 3.54 -7.72 -8.03
C GLY A 209 5.05 -7.90 -7.91
N ALA A 210 5.69 -8.49 -8.91
CA ALA A 210 7.14 -8.65 -8.94
C ALA A 210 7.87 -7.30 -8.98
N LEU A 211 7.43 -6.37 -9.84
CA LEU A 211 8.04 -5.03 -9.95
C LEU A 211 7.90 -4.20 -8.68
N SER A 212 6.92 -4.47 -7.83
CA SER A 212 6.76 -3.77 -6.54
C SER A 212 7.98 -3.93 -5.62
N GLY A 213 8.78 -4.99 -5.79
CA GLY A 213 10.04 -5.19 -5.06
C GLY A 213 11.08 -4.10 -5.31
N LEU A 214 11.08 -3.50 -6.51
CA LEU A 214 11.98 -2.39 -6.87
C LEU A 214 11.66 -1.11 -6.07
N VAL A 215 10.40 -0.92 -5.70
CA VAL A 215 9.95 0.20 -4.86
C VAL A 215 10.11 -0.14 -3.38
N THR A 216 9.81 -1.39 -3.01
CA THR A 216 9.88 -1.86 -1.63
C THR A 216 11.31 -1.82 -1.08
N ALA A 217 12.30 -2.25 -1.86
CA ALA A 217 13.70 -2.31 -1.41
C ALA A 217 14.25 -0.97 -0.90
N PRO A 218 14.15 0.15 -1.64
CA PRO A 218 14.55 1.46 -1.13
C PRO A 218 13.59 2.00 -0.06
N LEU A 219 12.30 1.66 -0.12
CA LEU A 219 11.31 2.10 0.87
C LEU A 219 11.60 1.56 2.27
N ILE A 220 11.79 0.25 2.40
CA ILE A 220 12.12 -0.38 3.69
C ILE A 220 13.49 0.10 4.18
N ALA A 221 14.48 0.23 3.28
CA ALA A 221 15.80 0.74 3.65
C ALA A 221 15.75 2.18 4.19
N ALA A 222 14.88 3.04 3.65
CA ALA A 222 14.70 4.41 4.14
C ALA A 222 13.95 4.50 5.47
N LEU A 223 13.16 3.48 5.82
CA LEU A 223 12.49 3.39 7.11
C LEU A 223 13.43 2.85 8.20
N ASP A 224 14.25 1.85 7.87
CA ASP A 224 15.23 1.27 8.79
C ASP A 224 16.35 2.27 9.19
N THR A 225 16.66 3.27 8.36
CA THR A 225 17.70 4.27 8.63
C THR A 225 17.26 5.49 9.43
N ARG A 226 15.96 5.65 9.70
CA ARG A 226 15.51 6.74 10.58
C ARG A 226 15.73 6.32 12.03
N PRO A 227 16.53 7.08 12.81
CA PRO A 227 16.63 6.83 14.24
C PRO A 227 15.22 6.96 14.84
N GLU A 228 14.83 6.00 15.68
CA GLU A 228 13.69 6.16 16.56
C GLU A 228 13.85 7.54 17.21
N THR A 229 12.89 8.44 17.00
CA THR A 229 12.88 9.70 17.72
C THR A 229 12.98 9.34 19.19
N PRO A 230 13.99 9.82 19.94
CA PRO A 230 14.15 9.45 21.34
C PRO A 230 12.81 9.66 22.01
N GLN A 231 12.30 8.59 22.62
CA GLN A 231 11.24 8.73 23.62
C GLN A 231 11.65 9.90 24.50
N ARG A 232 10.71 10.84 24.70
CA ARG A 232 10.88 11.95 25.63
C ARG A 232 11.43 11.43 26.95
N GLU A 233 12.75 11.49 27.12
CA GLU A 233 13.33 11.85 28.40
C GLU A 233 12.90 13.30 28.63
N ALA A 234 12.39 13.57 29.83
CA ALA A 234 11.80 14.82 30.32
C ALA A 234 10.32 15.05 29.95
N ALA A 235 9.41 14.54 30.78
CA ALA A 235 8.80 15.31 31.89
C ALA A 235 7.85 14.42 32.68
#